data_AF-A0A1Q4W8X8-F1
#
_entry.id   AF-A0A1Q4W8X8-F1
#
_cell.length_a   1.000
_cell.length_b   1.000
_cell.length_c   1.000
_cell.angle_alpha   90.00
_cell.angle_beta   90.00
_cell.angle_gamma   90.00
#
_symmetry.space_group_name_H-M   'P 1'
#
loop_
_entity.id
_entity.type
_entity.pdbx_description
1 polymer ?
#
loop_
_entity_poly.entity_id
_entity_poly.type
_entity_poly.pdbx_seq_one_letter_code
_entity_poly.pdbx_strand_id
1 'polypeptide(L)' 'MIVSETAEFHVGDRVWVYRESSYAAVECAVVVGAPADRSLRLEYGDGHRGHLREGRVELLDPRSRRPSGG' A
#
# COMPACT_ATOMS: atom_id res chain seq x y z
N MET A 1 8.98 12.78 10.95
CA MET A 1 9.81 12.29 9.82
C MET A 1 9.66 10.78 9.80
N ILE A 2 8.71 10.27 9.01
CA ILE A 2 8.58 8.85 8.77
C ILE A 2 9.11 8.64 7.36
N VAL A 3 10.27 8.00 7.31
CA VAL A 3 10.98 7.66 6.08
C VAL A 3 10.06 6.72 5.29
N SER A 4 9.40 7.27 4.29
CA SER A 4 8.82 6.46 3.21
C SER A 4 10.00 5.97 2.39
N GLU A 5 10.60 4.86 2.80
CA GLU A 5 11.19 3.96 1.82
C GLU A 5 10.01 3.38 1.06
N THR A 6 9.52 4.14 0.08
CA THR A 6 8.74 3.56 -1.00
C THR A 6 9.71 2.60 -1.69
N ALA A 7 9.71 1.33 -1.25
CA ALA A 7 10.13 0.25 -2.11
C ALA A 7 9.54 0.54 -3.50
N GLU A 8 10.31 0.34 -4.56
CA GLU A 8 9.79 0.57 -5.90
C GLU A 8 8.60 -0.38 -6.11
N PHE A 9 7.38 0.18 -6.03
CA PHE A 9 6.15 -0.55 -6.24
C PHE A 9 5.88 -0.62 -7.73
N HIS A 10 5.60 -1.82 -8.21
CA HIS A 10 5.30 -2.09 -9.59
C HIS A 10 3.81 -2.36 -9.76
N VAL A 11 3.30 -2.08 -10.97
CA VAL A 11 1.93 -2.46 -11.32
C VAL A 11 1.80 -3.99 -11.21
N GLY A 12 0.79 -4.44 -10.47
CA GLY A 12 0.54 -5.85 -10.14
C GLY A 12 0.95 -6.24 -8.73
N ASP A 13 1.75 -5.42 -8.04
CA ASP A 13 2.15 -5.70 -6.66
C ASP A 13 0.95 -5.67 -5.73
N ARG A 14 0.88 -6.64 -4.82
CA ARG A 14 -0.07 -6.61 -3.72
C ARG A 14 0.57 -5.89 -2.55
N VAL A 15 -0.20 -5.03 -1.90
CA VAL A 15 0.30 -4.18 -0.82
C VAL A 15 -0.68 -4.12 0.35
N TRP A 16 -0.14 -3.92 1.54
CA TRP A 16 -0.87 -3.46 2.72
C TRP A 16 -0.86 -1.93 2.77
N VAL A 17 -2.02 -1.33 2.94
CA VAL A 17 -2.21 0.11 3.06
C VAL A 17 -2.63 0.42 4.48
N TYR A 18 -1.84 1.22 5.19
CA TYR A 18 -2.13 1.64 6.56
C TYR A 18 -2.70 3.05 6.53
N ARG A 19 -4.01 3.21 6.83
CA ARG A 19 -4.62 4.54 6.95
C ARG A 19 -4.47 5.07 8.38
N GLU A 20 -3.81 6.22 8.54
CA GLU A 20 -3.61 6.84 9.86
C GLU A 20 -4.91 7.41 10.48
N SER A 21 -5.89 7.79 9.66
CA SER A 21 -6.95 8.70 10.12
C SER A 21 -8.01 8.08 11.03
N SER A 22 -8.09 6.77 11.19
CA SER A 22 -9.05 6.14 12.11
C SER A 22 -8.67 4.67 12.33
N TYR A 23 -8.24 4.31 13.54
CA TYR A 23 -8.13 2.91 14.01
C TYR A 23 -7.41 1.93 13.09
N ALA A 24 -6.07 1.99 12.99
CA ALA A 24 -5.23 0.86 12.53
C ALA A 24 -5.79 0.04 11.33
N ALA A 25 -6.46 0.71 10.39
CA ALA A 25 -7.15 0.03 9.32
C ALA A 25 -6.10 -0.33 8.27
N VAL A 26 -5.77 -1.62 8.24
CA VAL A 26 -4.86 -2.21 7.26
C VAL A 26 -5.71 -2.86 6.18
N GLU A 27 -5.64 -2.32 4.96
CA GLU A 27 -6.37 -2.84 3.81
C GLU A 27 -5.40 -3.49 2.82
N CYS A 28 -5.81 -4.59 2.17
CA CYS A 28 -5.10 -5.13 1.02
C CYS A 28 -5.51 -4.38 -0.24
N ALA A 29 -4.55 -4.02 -1.07
CA ALA A 29 -4.79 -3.52 -2.42
C ALA A 29 -3.78 -4.07 -3.42
N VAL A 30 -4.10 -3.94 -4.70
CA VAL A 30 -3.20 -4.18 -5.82
C VAL A 30 -2.78 -2.84 -6.40
N VAL A 31 -1.50 -2.65 -6.66
CA VAL A 31 -0.98 -1.48 -7.37
C VAL A 31 -1.40 -1.59 -8.84
N VAL A 32 -2.24 -0.66 -9.29
CA VAL A 32 -2.70 -0.56 -10.68
C VAL A 32 -2.04 0.60 -11.43
N GLY A 33 -1.24 1.41 -10.74
CA GLY A 33 -0.42 2.46 -11.34
C GLY A 33 0.55 3.08 -10.34
N ALA A 34 1.75 3.43 -10.80
CA ALA A 34 2.76 4.14 -10.03
C ALA A 34 3.28 5.34 -10.85
N PRO A 35 2.60 6.50 -10.81
CA PRO A 35 3.03 7.67 -11.54
C PRO A 35 4.36 8.23 -11.01
N ALA A 36 5.05 9.04 -11.82
CA ALA A 36 6.36 9.62 -11.47
C ALA A 36 6.32 10.60 -10.28
N ASP A 37 5.13 10.99 -9.82
CA ASP A 37 4.91 11.84 -8.65
C ASP A 37 5.02 11.08 -7.31
N ARG A 38 5.47 9.82 -7.34
CA ARG A 38 5.63 8.90 -6.19
C ARG A 38 4.31 8.57 -5.48
N SER A 39 3.17 8.85 -6.11
CA SER A 39 1.88 8.38 -5.65
C SER A 39 1.59 6.96 -6.15
N LEU A 40 0.59 6.30 -5.57
CA LEU A 40 0.12 4.99 -6.02
C LEU A 40 -1.36 5.03 -6.37
N ARG A 41 -1.72 4.39 -7.48
CA ARG A 41 -3.09 4.03 -7.81
C ARG A 41 -3.31 2.60 -7.37
N LEU A 42 -4.31 2.40 -6.54
CA LEU A 42 -4.58 1.14 -5.87
C LEU A 42 -5.97 0.65 -6.24
N GLU A 43 -6.13 -0.66 -6.42
CA GLU A 43 -7.42 -1.34 -6.53
C GLU A 43 -7.60 -2.26 -5.33
N TYR A 44 -8.67 -2.04 -4.57
CA TYR A 44 -9.00 -2.79 -3.36
C TYR A 44 -9.82 -4.03 -3.71
N GLY A 45 -9.94 -4.97 -2.76
CA GLY A 45 -10.62 -6.26 -2.98
C GLY A 45 -12.12 -6.16 -3.27
N ASP A 46 -12.74 -5.01 -2.99
CA ASP A 46 -14.13 -4.68 -3.33
C ASP A 46 -14.28 -4.09 -4.75
N GLY A 47 -13.17 -3.95 -5.50
CA GLY A 47 -13.12 -3.31 -6.81
C GLY A 47 -13.05 -1.79 -6.76
N HIS A 48 -13.02 -1.18 -5.57
CA HIS A 48 -12.82 0.25 -5.42
C HIS A 48 -11.40 0.64 -5.85
N ARG A 49 -11.26 1.82 -6.45
CA ARG A 49 -9.96 2.36 -6.85
C ARG A 49 -9.65 3.64 -6.08
N GLY A 50 -8.48 3.67 -5.46
CA GLY A 50 -7.98 4.79 -4.68
C GLY A 50 -6.72 5.41 -5.26
N HIS A 51 -6.49 6.68 -4.93
CA HIS A 51 -5.23 7.37 -5.18
C HIS A 51 -4.57 7.68 -3.84
N LEU A 52 -3.44 7.00 -3.57
CA LEU A 52 -2.66 7.21 -2.37
C LEU A 52 -1.49 8.15 -2.67
N ARG A 53 -1.53 9.35 -2.10
CA ARG A 53 -0.47 10.36 -2.23
C ARG A 53 0.48 10.35 -1.05
N GLU A 54 -0.04 10.01 0.13
CA GLU A 54 0.68 9.93 1.39
C GLU A 54 0.08 8.81 2.23
N GLY A 55 0.92 8.10 2.97
CA GLY A 55 0.51 6.96 3.79
C GLY A 55 1.59 5.89 3.84
N ARG A 56 1.45 4.95 4.78
CA ARG A 56 2.35 3.80 4.87
C ARG A 56 1.82 2.67 4.00
N VAL A 57 2.69 2.15 3.14
CA VAL A 57 2.41 1.02 2.25
C VAL A 57 3.52 0.00 2.37
N GLU A 58 3.16 -1.28 2.45
CA GLU A 58 4.13 -2.37 2.50
C GLU A 58 3.78 -3.43 1.46
N LEU A 59 4.79 -3.99 0.80
CA LEU A 59 4.60 -5.12 -0.11
C LEU A 59 4.03 -6.32 0.67
N LEU A 60 2.94 -6.88 0.14
CA LEU A 60 2.42 -8.16 0.59
C LEU A 60 3.30 -9.25 -0.04
N ASP A 61 4.37 -9.62 0.65
CA ASP A 61 5.16 -10.77 0.26
C ASP A 61 4.29 -12.05 0.43
N PRO A 62 4.03 -12.82 -0.64
CA PRO A 62 3.25 -14.05 -0.56
C PRO A 62 3.90 -15.12 0.34
N ARG A 63 5.17 -14.97 0.71
CA ARG A 63 5.87 -15.82 1.69
C ARG A 63 5.85 -15.27 3.11
N SER A 64 5.50 -14.00 3.31
CA SER A 64 5.40 -13.39 4.63
C SER A 64 3.97 -13.51 5.17
N ARG A 65 3.78 -14.42 6.13
CA ARG A 65 2.59 -14.36 7.01
C ARG A 65 2.62 -13.03 7.73
N ARG A 66 1.67 -12.13 7.39
CA ARG A 66 1.21 -10.92 8.09
C ARG A 66 2.33 -10.08 8.75
N PRO A 67 2.46 -8.78 8.45
CA PRO A 67 3.46 -7.94 9.12
C PRO A 67 3.27 -8.06 10.63
N SER A 68 4.21 -8.77 11.25
CA SER A 68 4.23 -9.01 12.68
C SER A 68 4.84 -7.75 13.24
N GLY A 69 3.99 -6.85 13.75
CA GLY A 69 4.45 -5.67 14.47
C GLY A 69 5.41 -6.12 15.58
N GLY A 70 6.67 -5.69 15.46
CA GLY A 70 7.72 -5.81 16.45
C GLY A 70 8.26 -4.43 16.77
#